data_AF-A0A0F8C810-F1
#
_entry.id   AF-A0A0F8C810-F1
#
_cell.length_a   1.000
_cell.length_b   1.000
_cell.length_c   1.000
_cell.angle_alpha   90.00
_cell.angle_beta   90.00
_cell.angle_gamma   90.00
#
_symmetry.space_group_name_H-M   'P 1'
#
loop_
_entity.id
_entity.type
_entity.pdbx_description
1 polymer ?
#
loop_
_entity_poly.entity_id
_entity_poly.type
_entity_poly.pdbx_seq_one_letter_code
_entity_poly.pdbx_strand_id
1 'polypeptide(L)'
;MVDTSDMLVFWAVVIARFLIPLTIPRYPLPGVLACLILDGIDQTIFQLFTNLPLEGYQSYDKSLDIYYLTITYLSTLRNWSNLYAFKLDRFLFYYRLVGVAIFEFTQLRSMLLVFPNTFEYFFIFYEAIRLKWDPEVLTKSKLITAAALIWVFIKIPQEYWIHVAQLDTTDWIRANPSNAFILIAYAIFLLGMAWWLVRDLPPMRPGLEISADPFQPASEKLPGKKTKINFPVIDSSERFFNNALVEKILLVSLLGIIFAQVLPDVRSSNFQLAIGTAIIIIINTALSHWLARRGTHWKSIIREFIVMSLVNLGIVLAFDFLLPRYNGSINLFNTLFFILLLTLNITLYDRYRVLHARNTNNNNNNNSNNNNCLLYTSDAADE
;
A
#
# COMPACT_ATOMS: atom_id res chain seq x y z
N MET A 1 -2.65 37.98 2.48
CA MET A 1 -1.37 37.37 2.88
C MET A 1 -1.71 36.09 3.59
N VAL A 2 -1.03 34.98 3.29
CA VAL A 2 -1.28 33.72 3.99
C VAL A 2 -0.84 33.89 5.44
N ASP A 3 -1.75 33.68 6.38
CA ASP A 3 -1.42 33.78 7.80
C ASP A 3 -0.52 32.61 8.23
N THR A 4 0.40 32.86 9.16
CA THR A 4 1.32 31.84 9.68
C THR A 4 0.55 30.66 10.31
N SER A 5 -0.62 30.92 10.91
CA SER A 5 -1.52 29.88 11.42
C SER A 5 -2.00 28.93 10.34
N ASP A 6 -2.36 29.46 9.18
CA ASP A 6 -2.90 28.67 8.06
C ASP A 6 -1.84 27.72 7.51
N MET A 7 -0.58 28.18 7.42
CA MET A 7 0.54 27.33 7.05
C MET A 7 0.84 26.27 8.09
N LEU A 8 0.74 26.59 9.39
CA LEU A 8 0.95 25.59 10.44
C LEU A 8 -0.11 24.48 10.36
N VAL A 9 -1.38 24.81 10.17
CA VAL A 9 -2.46 23.82 10.02
C VAL A 9 -2.25 22.99 8.76
N PHE A 10 -1.96 23.63 7.63
CA PHE A 10 -1.63 22.95 6.37
C PHE A 10 -0.51 21.92 6.55
N TRP A 11 0.63 22.35 7.07
CA TRP A 11 1.77 21.46 7.27
C TRP A 11 1.54 20.38 8.31
N ALA A 12 0.77 20.66 9.37
CA ALA A 12 0.43 19.65 10.37
C ALA A 12 -0.38 18.51 9.76
N VAL A 13 -1.41 18.82 8.97
CA VAL A 13 -2.22 17.83 8.24
C VAL A 13 -1.35 17.08 7.24
N VAL A 14 -0.47 17.79 6.52
CA VAL A 14 0.41 17.17 5.53
C VAL A 14 1.37 16.17 6.13
N ILE A 15 2.02 16.57 7.21
CA ILE A 15 2.95 15.70 7.94
C ILE A 15 2.20 14.52 8.54
N ALA A 16 0.99 14.73 9.06
CA ALA A 16 0.15 13.64 9.58
C ALA A 16 -0.22 12.63 8.48
N ARG A 17 -0.72 13.08 7.33
CA ARG A 17 -1.05 12.21 6.19
C ARG A 17 0.18 11.50 5.61
N PHE A 18 1.37 12.08 5.73
CA PHE A 18 2.61 11.43 5.32
C PHE A 18 3.10 10.37 6.33
N LEU A 19 3.04 10.67 7.64
CA LEU A 19 3.62 9.84 8.69
C LEU A 19 2.71 8.70 9.16
N ILE A 20 1.40 8.91 9.25
CA ILE A 20 0.46 7.89 9.75
C ILE A 20 0.51 6.61 8.89
N PRO A 21 0.56 6.65 7.54
CA PRO A 21 0.71 5.45 6.73
C PRO A 21 1.93 4.60 7.11
N LEU A 22 3.03 5.20 7.56
CA LEU A 22 4.23 4.47 7.98
C LEU A 22 4.05 3.64 9.24
N THR A 23 2.95 3.84 9.97
CA THR A 23 2.58 2.99 11.11
C THR A 23 1.93 1.68 10.66
N ILE A 24 1.33 1.62 9.46
CA ILE A 24 0.59 0.47 8.93
C ILE A 24 1.42 -0.82 8.93
N PRO A 25 2.69 -0.84 8.48
CA PRO A 25 3.48 -2.06 8.52
C PRO A 25 3.61 -2.67 9.93
N ARG A 26 3.62 -1.83 10.98
CA ARG A 26 3.74 -2.27 12.38
C ARG A 26 2.38 -2.51 13.05
N TYR A 27 1.41 -1.63 12.80
CA TYR A 27 0.06 -1.62 13.36
C TYR A 27 -0.95 -1.52 12.21
N PRO A 28 -1.24 -2.64 11.51
CA PRO A 28 -1.97 -2.60 10.24
C PRO A 28 -3.37 -2.02 10.37
N LEU A 29 -4.18 -2.58 11.28
CA LEU A 29 -5.57 -2.17 11.45
C LEU A 29 -5.69 -0.73 12.02
N PRO A 30 -5.03 -0.35 13.14
CA PRO A 30 -5.14 1.02 13.63
C PRO A 30 -4.54 2.05 12.67
N GLY A 31 -3.45 1.71 11.99
CA GLY A 31 -2.79 2.61 11.05
C GLY A 31 -3.68 2.92 9.84
N VAL A 32 -4.30 1.89 9.24
CA VAL A 32 -5.21 2.06 8.10
C VAL A 32 -6.46 2.83 8.50
N LEU A 33 -7.05 2.54 9.67
CA LEU A 33 -8.21 3.28 10.17
C LEU A 33 -7.87 4.75 10.47
N ALA A 34 -6.70 5.03 11.04
CA ALA A 34 -6.26 6.40 11.28
C ALA A 34 -6.05 7.18 9.98
N CYS A 35 -5.54 6.53 8.93
CA CYS A 35 -5.44 7.14 7.60
C CYS A 35 -6.82 7.47 7.03
N LEU A 36 -7.76 6.51 7.06
CA LEU A 36 -9.12 6.70 6.56
C LEU A 36 -9.86 7.84 7.29
N ILE A 37 -9.71 7.91 8.62
CA ILE A 37 -10.30 8.99 9.41
C ILE A 37 -9.68 10.33 9.03
N LEU A 38 -8.35 10.42 8.95
CA LEU A 38 -7.68 11.66 8.59
C LEU A 38 -8.06 12.10 7.18
N ASP A 39 -8.20 11.15 6.26
CA ASP A 39 -8.65 11.37 4.88
C ASP A 39 -10.06 11.93 4.79
N GLY A 40 -11.00 11.43 5.62
CA GLY A 40 -12.36 11.93 5.61
C GLY A 40 -12.55 13.31 6.24
N ILE A 41 -11.61 13.81 7.06
CA ILE A 41 -11.77 15.05 7.82
C ILE A 41 -10.85 16.19 7.39
N ASP A 42 -9.82 15.93 6.58
CA ASP A 42 -8.78 16.93 6.29
C ASP A 42 -9.32 18.14 5.52
N GLN A 43 -10.21 17.94 4.55
CA GLN A 43 -10.88 19.02 3.83
C GLN A 43 -11.70 19.88 4.81
N THR A 44 -12.37 19.25 5.77
CA THR A 44 -13.14 19.94 6.81
C THR A 44 -12.21 20.73 7.74
N ILE A 45 -11.04 20.18 8.09
CA ILE A 45 -10.02 20.90 8.87
C ILE A 45 -9.57 22.16 8.12
N PHE A 46 -9.29 22.07 6.82
CA PHE A 46 -8.89 23.25 6.05
C PHE A 46 -9.99 24.30 5.94
N GLN A 47 -11.24 23.88 5.74
CA GLN A 47 -12.38 24.79 5.65
C GLN A 47 -12.69 25.51 6.97
N LEU A 48 -12.48 24.84 8.12
CA LEU A 48 -12.79 25.42 9.43
C LEU A 48 -11.66 26.25 10.02
N PHE A 49 -10.40 25.89 9.74
CA PHE A 49 -9.24 26.46 10.42
C PHE A 49 -8.32 27.31 9.53
N THR A 50 -8.55 27.38 8.22
CA THR A 50 -7.69 28.15 7.30
C THR A 50 -8.50 28.94 6.28
N ASN A 51 -7.92 30.02 5.74
CA ASN A 51 -8.47 30.79 4.63
C ASN A 51 -7.71 30.54 3.32
N LEU A 52 -7.05 29.38 3.20
CA LEU A 52 -6.21 29.06 2.06
C LEU A 52 -7.04 28.81 0.80
N PRO A 53 -6.60 29.33 -0.36
CA PRO A 53 -7.15 28.87 -1.62
C PRO A 53 -6.84 27.38 -1.76
N LEU A 54 -7.86 26.53 -1.90
CA LEU A 54 -7.74 25.08 -2.11
C LEU A 54 -7.25 24.74 -3.54
N GLU A 55 -6.61 25.68 -4.22
CA GLU A 55 -6.01 25.47 -5.54
C GLU A 55 -4.84 24.48 -5.40
N GLY A 56 -4.95 23.34 -6.09
CA GLY A 56 -3.95 22.27 -6.01
C GLY A 56 -4.12 21.29 -4.85
N TYR A 57 -5.02 21.55 -3.89
CA TYR A 57 -5.31 20.62 -2.79
C TYR A 57 -5.75 19.24 -3.31
N GLN A 58 -6.61 19.21 -4.33
CA GLN A 58 -7.10 17.97 -4.94
C GLN A 58 -5.98 17.09 -5.51
N SER A 59 -4.93 17.71 -6.05
CA SER A 59 -3.76 16.99 -6.56
C SER A 59 -2.92 16.40 -5.44
N TYR A 60 -2.68 17.22 -4.41
CA TYR A 60 -1.95 16.81 -3.22
C TYR A 60 -2.67 15.66 -2.48
N ASP A 61 -3.97 15.81 -2.25
CA ASP A 61 -4.87 14.86 -1.61
C ASP A 61 -4.80 13.48 -2.29
N LYS A 62 -5.07 13.46 -3.59
CA LYS A 62 -4.99 12.24 -4.41
C LYS A 62 -3.61 11.57 -4.38
N SER A 63 -2.53 12.35 -4.38
CA SER A 63 -1.16 11.80 -4.31
C SER A 63 -0.93 11.05 -2.99
N LEU A 64 -1.46 11.59 -1.89
CA LEU A 64 -1.36 10.96 -0.58
C LEU A 64 -2.26 9.75 -0.45
N ASP A 65 -3.42 9.72 -1.10
CA ASP A 65 -4.27 8.51 -1.15
C ASP A 65 -3.53 7.35 -1.79
N ILE A 66 -2.92 7.58 -2.96
CA ILE A 66 -2.18 6.54 -3.68
C ILE A 66 -0.96 6.09 -2.86
N TYR A 67 -0.25 7.03 -2.23
CA TYR A 67 0.85 6.71 -1.32
C TYR A 67 0.37 5.81 -0.17
N TYR A 68 -0.68 6.20 0.52
CA TYR A 68 -1.28 5.45 1.61
C TYR A 68 -1.72 4.03 1.19
N LEU A 69 -2.42 3.90 0.06
CA LEU A 69 -2.84 2.60 -0.47
C LEU A 69 -1.63 1.74 -0.85
N THR A 70 -0.57 2.36 -1.37
CA THR A 70 0.67 1.64 -1.70
C THR A 70 1.36 1.14 -0.43
N ILE A 71 1.49 1.95 0.62
CA ILE A 71 2.05 1.50 1.90
C ILE A 71 1.21 0.36 2.50
N THR A 72 -0.11 0.45 2.39
CA THR A 72 -1.04 -0.61 2.80
C THR A 72 -0.72 -1.91 2.07
N TYR A 73 -0.58 -1.88 0.74
CA TYR A 73 -0.21 -3.05 -0.06
C TYR A 73 1.17 -3.58 0.33
N LEU A 74 2.17 -2.71 0.47
CA LEU A 74 3.52 -3.10 0.86
C LEU A 74 3.54 -3.79 2.24
N SER A 75 2.64 -3.40 3.15
CA SER A 75 2.53 -4.07 4.45
C SER A 75 2.07 -5.54 4.34
N THR A 76 1.28 -5.91 3.33
CA THR A 76 0.84 -7.30 3.14
C THR A 76 1.98 -8.22 2.75
N LEU A 77 2.95 -7.74 1.96
CA LEU A 77 4.19 -8.47 1.67
C LEU A 77 4.93 -8.88 2.95
N ARG A 78 4.91 -8.02 3.97
CA ARG A 78 5.57 -8.25 5.26
C ARG A 78 4.74 -9.14 6.19
N ASN A 79 3.43 -8.88 6.28
CA ASN A 79 2.61 -9.31 7.41
C ASN A 79 1.72 -10.52 7.10
N TRP A 80 1.35 -10.76 5.83
CA TRP A 80 0.33 -11.75 5.50
C TRP A 80 0.93 -13.14 5.30
N SER A 81 0.42 -14.10 6.08
CA SER A 81 0.77 -15.53 5.97
C SER A 81 -0.04 -16.25 4.87
N ASN A 82 -1.33 -15.91 4.72
CA ASN A 82 -2.21 -16.57 3.77
C ASN A 82 -1.91 -16.12 2.32
N LEU A 83 -1.24 -16.98 1.55
CA LEU A 83 -0.82 -16.70 0.17
C LEU A 83 -2.00 -16.40 -0.78
N TYR A 84 -3.17 -16.99 -0.54
CA TYR A 84 -4.33 -16.72 -1.39
C TYR A 84 -4.89 -15.32 -1.12
N ALA A 85 -5.02 -14.96 0.17
CA ALA A 85 -5.41 -13.61 0.57
C ALA A 85 -4.45 -12.57 -0.03
N PHE A 86 -3.14 -12.81 0.08
CA PHE A 86 -2.11 -11.93 -0.49
C PHE A 86 -2.28 -11.76 -2.01
N LYS A 87 -2.51 -12.84 -2.76
CA LYS A 87 -2.71 -12.75 -4.22
C LYS A 87 -3.99 -12.00 -4.60
N LEU A 88 -5.06 -12.20 -3.84
CA LEU A 88 -6.35 -11.51 -4.06
C LEU A 88 -6.23 -10.02 -3.74
N ASP A 89 -5.60 -9.69 -2.61
CA ASP A 89 -5.29 -8.32 -2.20
C ASP A 89 -4.43 -7.59 -3.23
N ARG A 90 -3.35 -8.24 -3.68
CA ARG A 90 -2.51 -7.74 -4.78
C ARG A 90 -3.31 -7.45 -6.05
N PHE A 91 -4.24 -8.34 -6.42
CA PHE A 91 -5.12 -8.13 -7.57
C PHE A 91 -6.01 -6.89 -7.36
N LEU A 92 -6.67 -6.77 -6.21
CA LEU A 92 -7.54 -5.63 -5.89
C LEU A 92 -6.76 -4.30 -5.89
N PHE A 93 -5.55 -4.30 -5.35
CA PHE A 93 -4.67 -3.13 -5.35
C PHE A 93 -4.32 -2.68 -6.78
N TYR A 94 -3.80 -3.58 -7.62
CA TYR A 94 -3.47 -3.22 -9.00
C TYR A 94 -4.70 -2.89 -9.83
N TYR A 95 -5.83 -3.54 -9.58
CA TYR A 95 -7.11 -3.21 -10.20
C TYR A 95 -7.48 -1.75 -9.92
N ARG A 96 -7.41 -1.31 -8.66
CA ARG A 96 -7.64 0.09 -8.28
C ARG A 96 -6.60 1.03 -8.91
N LEU A 97 -5.32 0.67 -8.88
CA LEU A 97 -4.23 1.52 -9.40
C LEU A 97 -4.34 1.75 -10.91
N VAL A 98 -4.71 0.71 -11.68
CA VAL A 98 -5.00 0.83 -13.11
C VAL A 98 -6.21 1.72 -13.35
N GLY A 99 -7.26 1.59 -12.54
CA GLY A 99 -8.43 2.46 -12.60
C GLY A 99 -8.09 3.94 -12.40
N VAL A 100 -7.25 4.24 -11.40
CA VAL A 100 -6.75 5.59 -11.16
C VAL A 100 -5.92 6.09 -12.34
N ALA A 101 -5.01 5.28 -12.88
CA ALA A 101 -4.22 5.67 -14.05
C ALA A 101 -5.12 5.99 -15.26
N ILE A 102 -6.10 5.14 -15.59
CA ILE A 102 -7.05 5.38 -16.68
C ILE A 102 -7.87 6.65 -16.42
N PHE A 103 -8.31 6.86 -15.17
CA PHE A 103 -9.02 8.08 -14.79
C PHE A 103 -8.16 9.33 -15.04
N GLU A 104 -6.88 9.34 -14.68
CA GLU A 104 -6.02 10.50 -14.96
C GLU A 104 -5.90 10.78 -16.47
N PHE A 105 -5.81 9.76 -17.32
CA PHE A 105 -5.75 9.96 -18.76
C PHE A 105 -7.08 10.41 -19.39
N THR A 106 -8.20 9.88 -18.91
CA THR A 106 -9.52 10.05 -19.54
C THR A 106 -10.35 11.15 -18.90
N GLN A 107 -10.04 11.51 -17.65
CA GLN A 107 -10.81 12.40 -16.78
C GLN A 107 -12.28 11.95 -16.59
N LEU A 108 -12.60 10.69 -16.92
CA LEU A 108 -13.93 10.12 -16.81
C LEU A 108 -14.17 9.57 -15.41
N ARG A 109 -14.91 10.31 -14.59
CA ARG A 109 -15.24 9.92 -13.21
C ARG A 109 -15.90 8.53 -13.11
N SER A 110 -16.61 8.08 -14.15
CA SER A 110 -17.19 6.73 -14.23
C SER A 110 -16.16 5.61 -14.13
N MET A 111 -14.89 5.86 -14.47
CA MET A 111 -13.81 4.89 -14.30
C MET A 111 -13.57 4.56 -12.82
N LEU A 112 -13.77 5.50 -11.89
CA LEU A 112 -13.65 5.23 -10.46
C LEU A 112 -14.75 4.30 -9.94
N LEU A 113 -15.94 4.33 -10.56
CA LEU A 113 -17.03 3.39 -10.29
C LEU A 113 -16.74 1.99 -10.83
N VAL A 114 -16.12 1.89 -12.02
CA VAL A 114 -15.71 0.60 -12.61
C VAL A 114 -14.57 -0.01 -11.79
N PHE A 115 -13.65 0.81 -11.31
CA PHE A 115 -12.49 0.41 -10.51
C PHE A 115 -12.60 0.89 -9.05
N PRO A 116 -13.59 0.40 -8.27
CA PRO A 116 -13.77 0.80 -6.89
C PRO A 116 -12.56 0.45 -6.03
N ASN A 117 -12.36 1.19 -4.94
CA ASN A 117 -11.34 0.85 -3.95
C ASN A 117 -11.77 -0.31 -3.02
N THR A 118 -12.02 -1.50 -3.59
CA THR A 118 -12.35 -2.72 -2.81
C THR A 118 -11.15 -3.20 -1.97
N PHE A 119 -9.94 -2.91 -2.44
CA PHE A 119 -8.68 -3.26 -1.78
C PHE A 119 -8.63 -2.82 -0.31
N GLU A 120 -8.84 -1.54 -0.03
CA GLU A 120 -8.75 -0.98 1.33
C GLU A 120 -9.68 -1.70 2.32
N TYR A 121 -10.91 -1.99 1.91
CA TYR A 121 -11.92 -2.61 2.77
C TYR A 121 -11.65 -4.10 2.96
N PHE A 122 -11.13 -4.76 1.92
CA PHE A 122 -10.68 -6.13 2.01
C PHE A 122 -9.49 -6.27 2.96
N PHE A 123 -8.54 -5.33 2.92
CA PHE A 123 -7.43 -5.27 3.86
C PHE A 123 -7.92 -5.11 5.31
N ILE A 124 -8.84 -4.16 5.56
CA ILE A 124 -9.45 -3.96 6.89
C ILE A 124 -10.14 -5.24 7.37
N PHE A 125 -10.91 -5.91 6.51
CA PHE A 125 -11.56 -7.17 6.83
C PHE A 125 -10.54 -8.24 7.25
N TYR A 126 -9.49 -8.44 6.46
CA TYR A 126 -8.47 -9.45 6.75
C TYR A 126 -7.73 -9.16 8.07
N GLU A 127 -7.31 -7.92 8.30
CA GLU A 127 -6.63 -7.53 9.54
C GLU A 127 -7.56 -7.54 10.77
N ALA A 128 -8.86 -7.27 10.59
CA ALA A 128 -9.85 -7.43 11.65
C ALA A 128 -10.00 -8.90 12.07
N ILE A 129 -9.93 -9.84 11.12
CA ILE A 129 -9.88 -11.28 11.43
C ILE A 129 -8.57 -11.62 12.13
N ARG A 130 -7.43 -11.13 11.64
CA ARG A 130 -6.10 -11.37 12.25
C ARG A 130 -6.04 -10.95 13.72
N LEU A 131 -6.80 -9.95 14.12
CA LEU A 131 -6.83 -9.44 15.50
C LEU A 131 -7.27 -10.49 16.53
N LYS A 132 -8.11 -11.45 16.11
CA LYS A 132 -8.79 -12.42 16.98
C LYS A 132 -8.66 -13.88 16.53
N TRP A 133 -8.28 -14.12 15.28
CA TRP A 133 -8.16 -15.45 14.69
C TRP A 133 -6.85 -15.58 13.92
N ASP A 134 -6.44 -16.82 13.72
CA ASP A 134 -5.41 -17.12 12.71
C ASP A 134 -5.97 -16.82 11.31
N PRO A 135 -5.35 -15.96 10.49
CA PRO A 135 -5.85 -15.71 9.13
C PRO A 135 -5.85 -16.94 8.22
N GLU A 136 -5.13 -18.01 8.59
CA GLU A 136 -5.15 -19.29 7.85
C GLU A 136 -6.49 -20.02 7.93
N VAL A 137 -7.38 -19.66 8.87
CA VAL A 137 -8.75 -20.21 8.93
C VAL A 137 -9.61 -19.78 7.75
N LEU A 138 -9.21 -18.71 7.05
CA LEU A 138 -9.95 -18.18 5.91
C LEU A 138 -9.67 -19.01 4.67
N THR A 139 -10.67 -19.81 4.27
CA THR A 139 -10.63 -20.57 3.03
C THR A 139 -10.68 -19.66 1.80
N LYS A 140 -10.22 -20.17 0.65
CA LYS A 140 -10.26 -19.45 -0.63
C LYS A 140 -11.67 -18.94 -0.96
N SER A 141 -12.69 -19.80 -0.76
CA SER A 141 -14.09 -19.44 -1.00
C SER A 141 -14.54 -18.28 -0.11
N LYS A 142 -14.20 -18.30 1.19
CA LYS A 142 -14.53 -17.20 2.10
C LYS A 142 -13.87 -15.89 1.69
N LEU A 143 -12.61 -15.93 1.23
CA LEU A 143 -11.89 -14.75 0.75
C LEU A 143 -12.49 -14.16 -0.52
N ILE A 144 -12.85 -15.01 -1.50
CA ILE A 144 -13.55 -14.56 -2.73
C ILE A 144 -14.91 -13.97 -2.37
N THR A 145 -15.68 -14.65 -1.53
CA THR A 145 -16.99 -14.17 -1.09
C THR A 145 -16.85 -12.84 -0.36
N ALA A 146 -15.90 -12.69 0.56
CA ALA A 146 -15.63 -11.43 1.25
C ALA A 146 -15.37 -10.29 0.24
N ALA A 147 -14.44 -10.50 -0.70
CA ALA A 147 -14.11 -9.51 -1.71
C ALA A 147 -15.34 -9.15 -2.58
N ALA A 148 -16.13 -10.14 -3.00
CA ALA A 148 -17.34 -9.91 -3.78
C ALA A 148 -18.41 -9.15 -2.99
N LEU A 149 -18.62 -9.49 -1.71
CA LEU A 149 -19.58 -8.81 -0.85
C LEU A 149 -19.17 -7.35 -0.61
N ILE A 150 -17.90 -7.10 -0.30
CA ILE A 150 -17.36 -5.75 -0.14
C ILE A 150 -17.50 -4.96 -1.44
N TRP A 151 -17.18 -5.57 -2.59
CA TRP A 151 -17.29 -4.92 -3.88
C TRP A 151 -18.74 -4.52 -4.19
N VAL A 152 -19.67 -5.47 -4.13
CA VAL A 152 -21.05 -5.27 -4.61
C VAL A 152 -21.91 -4.49 -3.62
N PHE A 153 -21.78 -4.77 -2.32
CA PHE A 153 -22.67 -4.21 -1.30
C PHE A 153 -22.03 -3.10 -0.48
N ILE A 154 -20.76 -2.77 -0.67
CA ILE A 154 -20.19 -1.60 0.02
C ILE A 154 -19.72 -0.62 -1.04
N LYS A 155 -18.84 -1.07 -1.93
CA LYS A 155 -18.13 -0.17 -2.81
C LYS A 155 -18.95 0.34 -3.98
N ILE A 156 -19.65 -0.50 -4.74
CA ILE A 156 -20.47 0.00 -5.87
C ILE A 156 -21.50 1.04 -5.40
N PRO A 157 -22.28 0.80 -4.33
CA PRO A 157 -23.20 1.81 -3.80
C PRO A 157 -22.49 3.09 -3.35
N GLN A 158 -21.35 2.97 -2.67
CA GLN A 158 -20.55 4.12 -2.22
C GLN A 158 -20.03 4.94 -3.41
N GLU A 159 -19.41 4.31 -4.40
CA GLU A 159 -18.86 4.97 -5.59
C GLU A 159 -19.99 5.59 -6.43
N TYR A 160 -21.14 4.93 -6.57
CA TYR A 160 -22.32 5.49 -7.23
C TYR A 160 -22.80 6.76 -6.51
N TRP A 161 -22.91 6.71 -5.18
CA TRP A 161 -23.36 7.82 -4.37
C TRP A 161 -22.48 9.06 -4.52
N ILE A 162 -21.15 8.86 -4.46
CA ILE A 162 -20.16 9.95 -4.50
C ILE A 162 -19.96 10.46 -5.94
N HIS A 163 -19.88 9.58 -6.93
CA HIS A 163 -19.43 9.96 -8.26
C HIS A 163 -20.55 10.19 -9.27
N VAL A 164 -21.64 9.42 -9.19
CA VAL A 164 -22.78 9.54 -10.11
C VAL A 164 -23.85 10.45 -9.52
N ALA A 165 -24.28 10.15 -8.30
CA ALA A 165 -25.33 10.92 -7.63
C ALA A 165 -24.80 12.24 -7.06
N GLN A 166 -23.50 12.31 -6.70
CA GLN A 166 -22.85 13.49 -6.10
C GLN A 166 -23.61 14.03 -4.89
N LEU A 167 -24.21 13.12 -4.12
CA LEU A 167 -25.03 13.45 -2.96
C LEU A 167 -24.16 13.49 -1.70
N ASP A 168 -24.28 14.56 -0.92
CA ASP A 168 -23.80 14.57 0.45
C ASP A 168 -24.82 13.86 1.36
N THR A 169 -24.37 12.81 2.04
CA THR A 169 -25.19 12.04 2.98
C THR A 169 -25.78 12.94 4.08
N THR A 170 -25.04 13.94 4.53
CA THR A 170 -25.46 14.90 5.57
C THR A 170 -26.63 15.73 5.08
N ASP A 171 -26.52 16.25 3.86
CA ASP A 171 -27.57 17.07 3.26
C ASP A 171 -28.81 16.22 2.92
N TRP A 172 -28.60 14.97 2.50
CA TRP A 172 -29.69 14.03 2.22
C TRP A 172 -30.50 13.65 3.48
N ILE A 173 -29.84 13.50 4.62
CA ILE A 173 -30.52 13.30 5.92
C ILE A 173 -31.17 14.60 6.39
N ARG A 174 -30.51 15.76 6.20
CA ARG A 174 -31.07 17.07 6.58
C ARG A 174 -32.36 17.35 5.80
N ALA A 175 -32.43 16.96 4.52
CA ALA A 175 -33.61 17.11 3.68
C ALA A 175 -34.78 16.23 4.14
N ASN A 176 -34.52 15.00 4.60
CA ASN A 176 -35.53 14.12 5.18
C ASN A 176 -34.92 13.24 6.29
N PRO A 177 -35.15 13.57 7.58
CA PRO A 177 -34.55 12.84 8.70
C PRO A 177 -34.90 11.35 8.74
N SER A 178 -36.04 10.94 8.17
CA SER A 178 -36.43 9.52 8.10
C SER A 178 -35.49 8.68 7.23
N ASN A 179 -34.73 9.30 6.33
CA ASN A 179 -33.70 8.64 5.54
C ASN A 179 -32.61 7.97 6.40
N ALA A 180 -32.40 8.45 7.63
CA ALA A 180 -31.49 7.81 8.59
C ALA A 180 -31.88 6.34 8.87
N PHE A 181 -33.17 6.00 8.85
CA PHE A 181 -33.61 4.61 9.03
C PHE A 181 -33.14 3.70 7.89
N ILE A 182 -33.01 4.23 6.66
CA ILE A 182 -32.50 3.47 5.51
C ILE A 182 -31.02 3.12 5.76
N LEU A 183 -30.23 4.09 6.22
CA LEU A 183 -28.81 3.86 6.54
C LEU A 183 -28.62 2.87 7.69
N ILE A 184 -29.46 2.97 8.73
CA ILE A 184 -29.43 2.02 9.86
C ILE A 184 -29.79 0.62 9.38
N ALA A 185 -30.86 0.47 8.60
CA ALA A 185 -31.26 -0.82 8.03
C ALA A 185 -30.16 -1.40 7.15
N TYR A 186 -29.50 -0.56 6.34
CA TYR A 186 -28.36 -0.95 5.52
C TYR A 186 -27.16 -1.40 6.35
N ALA A 187 -26.83 -0.67 7.42
CA ALA A 187 -25.75 -1.04 8.33
C ALA A 187 -26.04 -2.39 9.02
N ILE A 188 -27.28 -2.62 9.47
CA ILE A 188 -27.69 -3.91 10.05
C ILE A 188 -27.56 -5.04 9.02
N PHE A 189 -27.97 -4.79 7.77
CA PHE A 189 -27.81 -5.75 6.68
C PHE A 189 -26.34 -6.12 6.45
N LEU A 190 -25.43 -5.14 6.39
CA LEU A 190 -23.99 -5.39 6.25
C LEU A 190 -23.41 -6.14 7.45
N LEU A 191 -23.83 -5.81 8.68
CA LEU A 191 -23.42 -6.54 9.89
C LEU A 191 -23.90 -7.99 9.86
N GLY A 192 -25.13 -8.23 9.39
CA GLY A 192 -25.68 -9.58 9.20
C GLY A 192 -24.86 -10.40 8.20
N MET A 193 -24.44 -9.79 7.10
CA MET A 193 -23.56 -10.43 6.11
C MET A 193 -22.16 -10.73 6.67
N ALA A 194 -21.56 -9.77 7.40
CA ALA A 194 -20.28 -9.96 8.03
C ALA A 194 -20.34 -11.11 9.05
N TRP A 195 -21.37 -11.12 9.90
CA TRP A 195 -21.62 -12.21 10.85
C TRP A 195 -21.80 -13.56 10.13
N TRP A 196 -22.61 -13.61 9.07
CA TRP A 196 -22.83 -14.82 8.27
C TRP A 196 -21.52 -15.39 7.69
N LEU A 197 -20.60 -14.52 7.27
CA LEU A 197 -19.31 -14.91 6.71
C LEU A 197 -18.36 -15.51 7.76
N VAL A 198 -18.42 -15.02 9.00
CA VAL A 198 -17.51 -15.39 10.09
C VAL A 198 -18.09 -16.39 11.08
N ARG A 199 -19.39 -16.71 11.02
CA ARG A 199 -20.09 -17.56 12.00
C ARG A 199 -19.48 -18.96 12.16
N ASP A 200 -18.86 -19.50 11.12
CA ASP A 200 -18.28 -20.85 11.10
C ASP A 200 -16.78 -20.84 11.48
N LEU A 201 -16.26 -19.74 12.03
CA LEU A 201 -14.88 -19.64 12.48
C LEU A 201 -14.70 -20.26 13.88
N PRO A 202 -13.50 -20.77 14.21
CA PRO A 202 -13.20 -21.29 15.55
C PRO A 202 -13.37 -20.20 16.62
N PRO A 203 -13.44 -20.55 17.92
CA PRO A 203 -13.53 -19.56 18.98
C PRO A 203 -12.38 -18.55 18.93
N MET A 204 -12.68 -17.30 19.29
CA MET A 204 -11.70 -16.21 19.29
C MET A 204 -10.53 -16.51 20.23
N ARG A 205 -9.32 -16.13 19.82
CA ARG A 205 -8.15 -16.17 20.70
C ARG A 205 -8.32 -15.16 21.85
N PRO A 206 -7.87 -15.49 23.07
CA PRO A 206 -7.82 -14.53 24.17
C PRO A 206 -6.75 -13.46 23.88
N GLY A 207 -7.09 -12.19 24.13
CA GLY A 207 -6.20 -11.04 23.86
C GLY A 207 -6.54 -10.27 22.57
N LEU A 208 -5.76 -9.21 22.29
CA LEU A 208 -5.84 -8.39 21.07
C LEU A 208 -4.44 -8.25 20.48
N GLU A 209 -4.17 -8.94 19.37
CA GLU A 209 -2.88 -8.86 18.67
C GLU A 209 -2.88 -7.69 17.68
N ILE A 210 -2.80 -6.47 18.22
CA ILE A 210 -2.86 -5.22 17.43
C ILE A 210 -1.60 -5.05 16.56
N SER A 211 -0.47 -5.58 17.04
CA SER A 211 0.80 -5.43 16.37
C SER A 211 1.05 -6.58 15.40
N ALA A 212 1.62 -6.29 14.24
CA ALA A 212 2.14 -7.31 13.35
C ALA A 212 3.20 -8.16 14.07
N ASP A 213 3.36 -9.44 13.69
CA ASP A 213 4.31 -10.30 14.39
C ASP A 213 5.73 -9.70 14.39
N PRO A 214 6.46 -9.82 15.52
CA PRO A 214 7.81 -9.29 15.61
C PRO A 214 8.68 -9.88 14.51
N PHE A 215 9.50 -9.01 13.91
CA PHE A 215 10.59 -9.42 13.02
C PHE A 215 11.44 -10.49 13.73
N GLN A 216 11.60 -11.67 13.13
CA GLN A 216 12.70 -12.56 13.49
C GLN A 216 13.90 -12.16 12.62
N PRO A 217 14.92 -11.47 13.15
CA PRO A 217 16.20 -11.37 12.45
C PRO A 217 16.70 -12.79 12.21
N ALA A 218 17.27 -13.04 11.04
CA ALA A 218 17.94 -14.30 10.76
C ALA A 218 18.96 -14.60 11.87
N SER A 219 18.62 -15.55 12.74
CA SER A 219 19.47 -16.22 13.72
C SER A 219 20.23 -15.31 14.69
N GLU A 220 19.69 -15.20 15.90
CA GLU A 220 20.56 -15.48 17.05
C GLU A 220 21.07 -16.90 16.85
N LYS A 221 22.38 -17.02 16.68
CA LYS A 221 23.05 -18.30 16.39
C LYS A 221 22.75 -19.25 17.54
N LEU A 222 22.08 -20.37 17.29
CA LEU A 222 22.38 -21.55 18.09
C LEU A 222 23.88 -21.86 17.87
N PRO A 223 24.70 -21.92 18.93
CA PRO A 223 26.11 -22.22 18.77
C PRO A 223 26.24 -23.69 18.36
N GLY A 224 26.80 -23.97 17.17
CA GLY A 224 27.39 -25.29 16.91
C GLY A 224 26.86 -26.13 15.76
N LYS A 225 26.30 -25.57 14.67
CA LYS A 225 26.15 -26.38 13.43
C LYS A 225 26.62 -25.64 12.19
N LYS A 226 27.90 -25.84 11.85
CA LYS A 226 28.44 -25.55 10.51
C LYS A 226 27.88 -26.59 9.54
N THR A 227 26.66 -26.39 9.06
CA THR A 227 26.16 -27.18 7.92
C THR A 227 26.44 -26.35 6.67
N LYS A 228 27.45 -26.76 5.89
CA LYS A 228 27.59 -26.32 4.50
C LYS A 228 26.33 -26.79 3.76
N ILE A 229 25.34 -25.92 3.63
CA ILE A 229 24.17 -26.19 2.79
C ILE A 229 24.64 -25.95 1.34
N ASN A 230 24.99 -27.04 0.65
CA ASN A 230 25.05 -27.03 -0.80
C ASN A 230 23.60 -26.88 -1.28
N PHE A 231 23.22 -25.68 -1.70
CA PHE A 231 21.94 -25.44 -2.36
C PHE A 231 21.98 -26.06 -3.76
N PRO A 232 21.07 -26.99 -4.12
CA PRO A 232 20.84 -27.29 -5.53
C PRO A 232 20.13 -26.06 -6.12
N VAL A 233 20.90 -25.21 -6.79
CA VAL A 233 20.42 -24.09 -7.61
C VAL A 233 19.77 -24.71 -8.84
N ILE A 234 18.44 -24.92 -8.82
CA ILE A 234 17.71 -25.41 -10.00
C ILE A 234 16.39 -24.62 -10.16
N ASP A 235 16.39 -23.75 -11.18
CA ASP A 235 15.29 -23.23 -12.03
C ASP A 235 14.15 -22.39 -11.41
N SER A 236 13.76 -22.63 -10.16
CA SER A 236 12.65 -21.92 -9.50
C SER A 236 13.01 -20.50 -9.03
N SER A 237 14.30 -20.27 -8.73
CA SER A 237 14.84 -18.97 -8.32
C SER A 237 14.72 -17.94 -9.45
N GLU A 238 15.06 -18.30 -10.69
CA GLU A 238 15.06 -17.36 -11.82
C GLU A 238 13.66 -16.85 -12.17
N ARG A 239 12.64 -17.72 -12.19
CA ARG A 239 11.24 -17.32 -12.42
C ARG A 239 10.71 -16.42 -11.31
N PHE A 240 11.08 -16.68 -10.06
CA PHE A 240 10.67 -15.85 -8.92
C PHE A 240 11.31 -14.46 -8.97
N PHE A 241 12.62 -14.38 -9.29
CA PHE A 241 13.32 -13.12 -9.50
C PHE A 241 12.73 -12.34 -10.70
N ASN A 242 12.42 -13.01 -11.80
CA ASN A 242 11.78 -12.38 -12.97
C ASN A 242 10.41 -11.80 -12.62
N ASN A 243 9.55 -12.54 -11.90
CA ASN A 243 8.23 -12.03 -11.51
C ASN A 243 8.35 -10.86 -10.51
N ALA A 244 9.32 -10.89 -9.59
CA ALA A 244 9.56 -9.80 -8.65
C ALA A 244 10.07 -8.52 -9.33
N LEU A 245 10.93 -8.66 -10.34
CA LEU A 245 11.41 -7.55 -11.16
C LEU A 245 10.28 -6.96 -12.02
N VAL A 246 9.47 -7.81 -12.67
CA VAL A 246 8.31 -7.36 -13.46
C VAL A 246 7.32 -6.59 -12.58
N GLU A 247 6.99 -7.12 -11.40
CA GLU A 247 6.08 -6.46 -10.47
C GLU A 247 6.64 -5.13 -9.98
N LYS A 248 7.95 -5.05 -9.70
CA LYS A 248 8.62 -3.79 -9.34
C LYS A 248 8.49 -2.77 -10.47
N ILE A 249 8.83 -3.16 -11.69
CA ILE A 249 8.77 -2.29 -12.86
C ILE A 249 7.35 -1.79 -13.07
N LEU A 250 6.36 -2.67 -12.97
CA LEU A 250 4.95 -2.32 -13.13
C LEU A 250 4.48 -1.35 -12.03
N LEU A 251 4.76 -1.65 -10.76
CA LEU A 251 4.40 -0.78 -9.63
C LEU A 251 5.03 0.60 -9.78
N VAL A 252 6.34 0.64 -10.00
CA VAL A 252 7.08 1.90 -10.07
C VAL A 252 6.67 2.72 -11.30
N SER A 253 6.39 2.06 -12.43
CA SER A 253 5.90 2.74 -13.63
C SER A 253 4.49 3.30 -13.42
N LEU A 254 3.56 2.54 -12.84
CA LEU A 254 2.21 3.02 -12.56
C LEU A 254 2.22 4.18 -11.57
N LEU A 255 2.93 4.06 -10.44
CA LEU A 255 3.05 5.16 -9.47
C LEU A 255 3.68 6.39 -10.11
N GLY A 256 4.73 6.19 -10.90
CA GLY A 256 5.40 7.27 -11.62
C GLY A 256 4.50 7.97 -12.64
N ILE A 257 3.66 7.23 -13.37
CA ILE A 257 2.67 7.79 -14.32
C ILE A 257 1.58 8.56 -13.58
N ILE A 258 1.01 7.97 -12.53
CA ILE A 258 -0.11 8.59 -11.81
C ILE A 258 0.37 9.87 -11.14
N PHE A 259 1.43 9.81 -10.34
CA PHE A 259 1.95 11.01 -9.67
C PHE A 259 2.38 12.10 -10.65
N ALA A 260 2.89 11.74 -11.84
CA ALA A 260 3.22 12.72 -12.88
C ALA A 260 1.99 13.48 -13.41
N GLN A 261 0.83 12.82 -13.54
CA GLN A 261 -0.40 13.47 -14.01
C GLN A 261 -1.11 14.27 -12.93
N VAL A 262 -0.89 13.90 -11.68
CA VAL A 262 -1.52 14.58 -10.56
C VAL A 262 -0.90 15.96 -10.32
N LEU A 263 0.32 16.25 -10.78
CA LEU A 263 1.00 17.53 -10.52
C LEU A 263 0.42 18.72 -11.33
N PRO A 264 -0.17 19.72 -10.66
CA PRO A 264 -0.50 20.99 -11.30
C PRO A 264 0.82 21.72 -11.61
N ASP A 265 0.88 22.37 -12.77
CA ASP A 265 2.02 23.16 -13.30
C ASP A 265 3.16 22.42 -13.97
N VAL A 266 3.09 21.09 -14.13
CA VAL A 266 3.95 20.46 -15.13
C VAL A 266 3.32 20.67 -16.51
N ARG A 267 3.43 21.90 -17.03
CA ARG A 267 3.08 22.28 -18.42
C ARG A 267 4.04 21.65 -19.43
N SER A 268 4.33 20.37 -19.28
CA SER A 268 5.11 19.61 -20.24
C SER A 268 4.24 18.53 -20.85
N SER A 269 4.39 18.36 -22.17
CA SER A 269 3.83 17.24 -22.91
C SER A 269 4.03 15.94 -22.13
N ASN A 270 3.01 15.08 -22.06
CA ASN A 270 3.03 13.75 -21.41
C ASN A 270 4.32 12.94 -21.68
N PHE A 271 5.02 13.24 -22.78
CA PHE A 271 6.31 12.68 -23.16
C PHE A 271 7.50 13.12 -22.27
N GLN A 272 7.60 14.40 -21.89
CA GLN A 272 8.67 14.90 -21.02
C GLN A 272 8.53 14.35 -19.59
N LEU A 273 7.30 14.21 -19.10
CA LEU A 273 6.98 13.56 -17.83
C LEU A 273 7.40 12.09 -17.81
N ALA A 274 7.07 11.33 -18.86
CA ALA A 274 7.48 9.93 -18.98
C ALA A 274 9.02 9.77 -19.00
N ILE A 275 9.73 10.68 -19.68
CA ILE A 275 11.20 10.70 -19.70
C ILE A 275 11.77 11.03 -18.32
N GLY A 276 11.23 12.04 -17.63
CA GLY A 276 11.68 12.42 -16.28
C GLY A 276 11.53 11.28 -15.28
N THR A 277 10.36 10.64 -15.25
CA THR A 277 10.09 9.46 -14.41
C THR A 277 11.01 8.29 -14.78
N ALA A 278 11.19 7.98 -16.08
CA ALA A 278 12.09 6.91 -16.51
C ALA A 278 13.55 7.17 -16.10
N ILE A 279 14.04 8.39 -16.24
CA ILE A 279 15.38 8.79 -15.80
C ILE A 279 15.54 8.58 -14.29
N ILE A 280 14.57 9.03 -13.49
CA ILE A 280 14.60 8.86 -12.03
C ILE A 280 14.60 7.37 -11.64
N ILE A 281 13.79 6.55 -12.30
CA ILE A 281 13.74 5.10 -12.07
C ILE A 281 15.08 4.45 -12.42
N ILE A 282 15.66 4.80 -13.57
CA ILE A 282 16.96 4.28 -14.02
C ILE A 282 18.06 4.67 -13.03
N ILE A 283 18.11 5.93 -12.61
CA ILE A 283 19.11 6.41 -11.66
C ILE A 283 18.95 5.71 -10.31
N ASN A 284 17.73 5.64 -9.76
CA ASN A 284 17.47 4.94 -8.50
C ASN A 284 17.87 3.46 -8.58
N THR A 285 17.54 2.79 -9.68
CA THR A 285 17.89 1.37 -9.88
C THR A 285 19.41 1.17 -10.01
N ALA A 286 20.08 2.02 -10.78
CA ALA A 286 21.52 1.97 -10.97
C ALA A 286 22.29 2.25 -9.67
N LEU A 287 21.82 3.25 -8.90
CA LEU A 287 22.39 3.63 -7.62
C LEU A 287 22.23 2.51 -6.59
N SER A 288 21.03 1.95 -6.44
CA SER A 288 20.78 0.81 -5.55
C SER A 288 21.65 -0.40 -5.91
N HIS A 289 21.82 -0.70 -7.20
CA HIS A 289 22.68 -1.80 -7.65
C HIS A 289 24.17 -1.53 -7.41
N TRP A 290 24.61 -0.29 -7.62
CA TRP A 290 26.00 0.12 -7.37
C TRP A 290 26.36 0.08 -5.88
N LEU A 291 25.45 0.50 -5.00
CA LEU A 291 25.60 0.38 -3.54
C LEU A 291 25.64 -1.09 -3.10
N ALA A 292 24.78 -1.95 -3.68
CA ALA A 292 24.79 -3.38 -3.40
C ALA A 292 26.13 -4.04 -3.82
N ARG A 293 26.71 -3.66 -4.96
CA ARG A 293 28.02 -4.15 -5.43
C ARG A 293 29.19 -3.73 -4.54
N ARG A 294 29.08 -2.61 -3.82
CA ARG A 294 30.11 -2.13 -2.87
C ARG A 294 30.06 -2.84 -1.50
N GLY A 295 29.27 -3.91 -1.36
CA GLY A 295 29.14 -4.66 -0.12
C GLY A 295 28.38 -3.91 0.99
N THR A 296 27.70 -2.82 0.63
CA THR A 296 26.92 -2.03 1.58
C THR A 296 25.57 -2.70 1.80
N HIS A 297 25.54 -3.73 2.66
CA HIS A 297 24.27 -4.29 3.12
C HIS A 297 23.60 -3.30 4.08
N TRP A 298 22.47 -2.72 3.65
CA TRP A 298 21.70 -1.79 4.48
C TRP A 298 21.18 -2.47 5.75
N LYS A 299 21.78 -2.13 6.89
CA LYS A 299 21.33 -2.61 8.21
C LYS A 299 19.97 -2.02 8.62
N SER A 300 19.61 -0.85 8.09
CA SER A 300 18.37 -0.13 8.45
C SER A 300 17.70 0.49 7.22
N ILE A 301 16.38 0.33 7.13
CA ILE A 301 15.50 0.91 6.09
C ILE A 301 15.58 2.44 6.11
N ILE A 302 15.63 3.02 7.31
CA ILE A 302 15.68 4.48 7.50
C ILE A 302 16.96 5.05 6.88
N ARG A 303 18.09 4.37 7.06
CA ARG A 303 19.38 4.82 6.50
C ARG A 303 19.39 4.74 4.98
N GLU A 304 18.84 3.66 4.42
CA GLU A 304 18.70 3.50 2.98
C GLU A 304 17.82 4.61 2.39
N PHE A 305 16.65 4.86 3.00
CA PHE A 305 15.74 5.92 2.59
C PHE A 305 16.39 7.32 2.65
N ILE A 306 17.09 7.66 3.73
CA ILE A 306 17.76 8.96 3.87
C ILE A 306 18.81 9.15 2.78
N VAL A 307 19.66 8.14 2.53
CA VAL A 307 20.71 8.26 1.51
C VAL A 307 20.11 8.40 0.11
N MET A 308 19.10 7.58 -0.22
CA MET A 308 18.43 7.67 -1.52
C MET A 308 17.72 9.02 -1.69
N SER A 309 17.08 9.53 -0.63
CA SER A 309 16.41 10.84 -0.65
C SER A 309 17.40 11.99 -0.84
N LEU A 310 18.57 11.95 -0.21
CA LEU A 310 19.62 12.97 -0.40
C LEU A 310 20.18 12.94 -1.82
N VAL A 311 20.38 11.76 -2.40
CA VAL A 311 20.86 11.65 -3.78
C VAL A 311 19.81 12.17 -4.76
N ASN A 312 18.55 11.80 -4.55
CA ASN A 312 17.44 12.28 -5.36
C ASN A 312 17.22 13.79 -5.23
N LEU A 313 17.38 14.36 -4.04
CA LEU A 313 17.39 15.81 -3.83
C LEU A 313 18.49 16.47 -4.66
N GLY A 314 19.72 15.92 -4.65
CA GLY A 314 20.83 16.44 -5.46
C GLY A 314 20.54 16.40 -6.96
N ILE A 315 19.90 15.33 -7.44
CA ILE A 315 19.49 15.18 -8.84
C ILE A 315 18.45 16.24 -9.21
N VAL A 316 17.42 16.43 -8.38
CA VAL A 316 16.35 17.41 -8.64
C VAL A 316 16.91 18.82 -8.66
N LEU A 317 17.77 19.18 -7.72
CA LEU A 317 18.43 20.49 -7.70
C LEU A 317 19.31 20.70 -8.94
N ALA A 318 20.00 19.66 -9.41
CA ALA A 318 20.76 19.74 -10.65
C ALA A 318 19.85 19.94 -11.87
N PHE A 319 18.69 19.26 -11.92
CA PHE A 319 17.68 19.47 -12.96
C PHE A 319 17.12 20.88 -12.93
N ASP A 320 16.71 21.39 -11.75
CA ASP A 320 16.20 22.74 -11.55
C ASP A 320 17.20 23.81 -12.01
N PHE A 321 18.50 23.59 -11.76
CA PHE A 321 19.55 24.48 -12.21
C PHE A 321 19.80 24.42 -13.73
N LEU A 322 19.67 23.24 -14.35
CA LEU A 322 20.00 23.02 -15.77
C LEU A 322 18.83 23.31 -16.72
N LEU A 323 17.59 23.06 -16.31
CA LEU A 323 16.39 23.20 -17.15
C LEU A 323 16.13 24.62 -17.67
N PRO A 324 16.35 25.70 -16.89
CA PRO A 324 16.22 27.07 -17.37
C PRO A 324 17.13 27.37 -18.58
N ARG A 325 18.25 26.66 -18.71
CA ARG A 325 19.18 26.77 -19.85
C ARG A 325 18.58 26.21 -21.16
N TYR A 326 17.52 25.43 -21.07
CA TYR A 326 16.81 24.78 -22.18
C TYR A 326 15.34 25.23 -22.28
N ASN A 327 15.00 26.42 -21.74
CA ASN A 327 13.62 26.94 -21.69
C ASN A 327 12.61 26.03 -20.97
N GLY A 328 13.09 25.18 -20.05
CA GLY A 328 12.24 24.37 -19.18
C GLY A 328 12.17 24.96 -17.77
N SER A 329 11.07 24.70 -17.08
CA SER A 329 10.90 25.02 -15.66
C SER A 329 10.19 23.88 -14.95
N ILE A 330 10.58 23.60 -13.72
CA ILE A 330 9.88 22.65 -12.85
C ILE A 330 9.38 23.37 -11.61
N ASN A 331 8.27 22.89 -11.05
CA ASN A 331 7.90 23.27 -9.69
C ASN A 331 8.77 22.43 -8.74
N LEU A 332 9.80 23.06 -8.18
CA LEU A 332 10.80 22.39 -7.31
C LEU A 332 10.12 21.67 -6.14
N PHE A 333 9.16 22.32 -5.50
CA PHE A 333 8.46 21.79 -4.33
C PHE A 333 7.69 20.51 -4.66
N ASN A 334 6.84 20.58 -5.68
CA ASN A 334 6.05 19.46 -6.18
C ASN A 334 6.93 18.28 -6.62
N THR A 335 8.03 18.59 -7.32
CA THR A 335 8.98 17.58 -7.82
C THR A 335 9.70 16.87 -6.69
N LEU A 336 10.20 17.61 -5.68
CA LEU A 336 10.84 17.04 -4.51
C LEU A 336 9.88 16.17 -3.70
N PHE A 337 8.65 16.63 -3.48
CA PHE A 337 7.62 15.89 -2.75
C PHE A 337 7.29 14.55 -3.44
N PHE A 338 7.06 14.57 -4.75
CA PHE A 338 6.81 13.36 -5.54
C PHE A 338 7.99 12.38 -5.47
N ILE A 339 9.20 12.88 -5.68
CA ILE A 339 10.39 12.02 -5.70
C ILE A 339 10.64 11.43 -4.32
N LEU A 340 10.36 12.16 -3.24
CA LEU A 340 10.39 11.63 -1.88
C LEU A 340 9.41 10.46 -1.72
N LEU A 341 8.15 10.61 -2.13
CA LEU A 341 7.14 9.54 -2.08
C LEU A 341 7.56 8.32 -2.90
N LEU A 342 8.04 8.54 -4.13
CA LEU A 342 8.47 7.45 -5.01
C LEU A 342 9.69 6.72 -4.42
N THR A 343 10.67 7.46 -3.89
CA THR A 343 11.85 6.90 -3.22
C THR A 343 11.44 6.01 -2.04
N LEU A 344 10.53 6.51 -1.20
CA LEU A 344 10.03 5.80 -0.04
C LEU A 344 9.35 4.48 -0.43
N ASN A 345 8.43 4.53 -1.40
CA ASN A 345 7.73 3.34 -1.89
C ASN A 345 8.70 2.30 -2.46
N ILE A 346 9.70 2.72 -3.25
CA ILE A 346 10.71 1.80 -3.81
C ILE A 346 11.53 1.15 -2.71
N THR A 347 12.06 1.94 -1.76
CA THR A 347 12.86 1.43 -0.65
C THR A 347 12.07 0.41 0.20
N LEU A 348 10.80 0.70 0.48
CA LEU A 348 9.94 -0.22 1.22
C LEU A 348 9.62 -1.48 0.43
N TYR A 349 9.33 -1.36 -0.87
CA TYR A 349 9.10 -2.52 -1.75
C TYR A 349 10.31 -3.45 -1.76
N ASP A 350 11.51 -2.92 -2.01
CA ASP A 350 12.75 -3.71 -2.08
C ASP A 350 13.00 -4.46 -0.78
N ARG A 351 12.76 -3.81 0.36
CA ARG A 351 12.93 -4.46 1.67
C ARG A 351 11.88 -5.53 1.93
N TYR A 352 10.61 -5.20 1.78
CA TYR A 352 9.51 -6.09 2.15
C TYR A 352 9.41 -7.29 1.22
N ARG A 353 9.81 -7.14 -0.05
CA ARG A 353 9.90 -8.27 -0.97
C ARG A 353 10.92 -9.31 -0.54
N VAL A 354 12.08 -8.88 -0.05
CA VAL A 354 13.11 -9.79 0.50
C VAL A 354 12.57 -10.53 1.73
N LEU A 355 11.77 -9.87 2.57
CA LEU A 355 11.14 -10.50 3.73
C LEU A 355 10.10 -11.54 3.31
N HIS A 356 9.23 -11.19 2.36
CA HIS A 356 8.22 -12.10 1.84
C HIS A 356 8.83 -13.39 1.27
N ALA A 357 9.91 -13.26 0.50
CA ALA A 357 10.65 -14.40 -0.05
C ALA A 357 11.22 -15.32 1.04
N ARG A 358 11.76 -14.74 2.12
CA ARG A 358 12.28 -15.50 3.26
C ARG A 358 11.19 -16.25 4.02
N ASN A 359 10.07 -15.59 4.30
CA ASN A 359 8.94 -16.21 5.01
C ASN A 359 8.36 -17.38 4.21
N THR A 360 8.19 -17.18 2.91
CA THR A 360 7.68 -18.23 2.01
C THR A 360 8.61 -19.45 1.96
N ASN A 361 9.93 -19.22 1.87
CA ASN A 361 10.91 -20.30 1.86
C ASN A 361 10.97 -21.06 3.20
N ASN A 362 10.87 -20.36 4.33
CA ASN A 362 10.84 -21.00 5.65
C ASN A 362 9.59 -21.88 5.83
N ASN A 363 8.42 -21.41 5.40
CA ASN A 363 7.18 -22.18 5.47
C ASN A 363 7.25 -23.46 4.61
N ASN A 364 7.82 -23.36 3.40
CA ASN A 364 8.02 -24.51 2.53
C ASN A 364 8.99 -25.55 3.14
N ASN A 365 10.07 -25.09 3.77
CA ASN A 365 11.04 -25.98 4.43
C ASN A 365 10.46 -26.67 5.67
N ASN A 366 9.66 -25.96 6.48
CA ASN A 366 9.00 -26.55 7.65
C ASN A 366 7.98 -27.62 7.23
N ASN A 367 7.19 -27.37 6.18
CA ASN A 367 6.26 -28.36 5.64
C ASN A 367 6.98 -29.60 5.07
N SER A 368 8.12 -29.43 4.39
CA SER A 368 8.92 -30.56 3.90
C SER A 368 9.52 -31.39 5.04
N ASN A 369 9.97 -30.75 6.12
CA ASN A 369 10.53 -31.46 7.28
C ASN A 369 9.46 -32.21 8.08
N ASN A 370 8.27 -31.65 8.24
CA ASN A 370 7.15 -32.35 8.89
C ASN A 370 6.69 -33.56 8.08
N ASN A 371 6.67 -33.46 6.75
CA ASN A 371 6.33 -34.59 5.88
C ASN A 371 7.39 -35.70 5.93
N ASN A 372 8.67 -35.35 6.03
CA ASN A 372 9.74 -36.34 6.18
C ASN A 372 9.73 -36.99 7.58
N CYS A 373 9.38 -36.25 8.64
CA CYS A 373 9.31 -36.81 9.99
C CYS A 373 8.15 -37.81 10.14
N LEU A 374 7.02 -37.57 9.46
CA LEU A 374 5.89 -38.52 9.40
C LEU A 374 6.22 -39.81 8.63
N LEU A 375 7.07 -39.73 7.58
CA LEU A 375 7.53 -40.91 6.84
C LEU A 375 8.51 -41.77 7.64
N TYR A 376 9.34 -41.18 8.50
CA TYR A 376 10.25 -41.96 9.37
C TYR A 376 9.55 -42.60 10.59
N THR A 377 8.34 -42.17 10.93
CA THR A 377 7.56 -42.78 12.01
C THR A 377 6.66 -43.94 11.57
N SER A 378 6.47 -44.17 10.27
CA SER A 378 5.70 -45.34 9.78
C SER A 378 6.54 -46.61 9.64
N ASP A 379 7.86 -46.51 9.54
CA ASP A 379 8.76 -47.65 9.30
C ASP A 379 9.33 -48.27 10.60
N ALA A 380 8.87 -47.81 11.78
CA ALA A 380 9.32 -48.30 13.08
C ALA A 380 8.23 -49.04 13.88
N ALA A 381 7.14 -49.46 13.23
CA ALA A 381 6.02 -50.16 13.87
C ALA A 381 5.88 -51.63 13.44
N ASP A 382 6.80 -52.17 12.65
CA ASP A 382 6.90 -53.58 12.29
C ASP A 382 8.30 -54.12 12.61
N GLU A 383 8.59 -54.32 13.91
CA GLU A 383 9.60 -55.29 14.39
C GLU A 383 9.23 -55.84 15.77
#